data_AF-U5S0A9-F1
#
_entry.id   AF-U5S0A9-F1
#
_cell.length_a   1.000
_cell.length_b   1.000
_cell.length_c   1.000
_cell.angle_alpha   90.00
_cell.angle_beta   90.00
_cell.angle_gamma   90.00
#
_symmetry.space_group_name_H-M   'P 1'
#
loop_
_entity.id
_entity.type
_entity.pdbx_description
1 polymer ?
#
loop_
_entity_poly.entity_id
_entity_poly.type
_entity_poly.pdbx_seq_one_letter_code
_entity_poly.pdbx_strand_id
1 'polypeptide(L)'
;NQHCMPTVIPAPRPSEINVPAWQGTPEENAAMLRAVFSLVGLGPVIGTTMLDEKSQNFIWEYSGVGWTGAESGGGNKHIVLDSGITESYLDDTSFHIPTSQKY
;
A
#
# COMPACT_ATOMS: atom_id res chain seq x y z
N ASN A 1 -9.44 -11.97 -19.45
CA ASN A 1 -10.88 -11.66 -19.29
C ASN A 1 -11.26 -11.63 -17.81
N GLN A 2 -10.95 -10.53 -17.10
CA GLN A 2 -11.34 -10.33 -15.69
C GLN A 2 -11.96 -8.93 -15.43
N HIS A 3 -12.36 -8.22 -16.48
CA HIS A 3 -13.25 -7.08 -16.29
C HIS A 3 -14.64 -7.62 -15.93
N CYS A 4 -15.17 -7.21 -14.76
CA CYS A 4 -16.51 -7.50 -14.22
C CYS A 4 -16.64 -8.60 -13.13
N MET A 5 -15.56 -9.09 -12.52
CA MET A 5 -15.69 -9.89 -11.28
C MET A 5 -15.86 -8.95 -10.07
N PRO A 6 -16.80 -9.19 -9.14
CA PRO A 6 -16.85 -8.46 -7.88
C PRO A 6 -15.51 -8.62 -7.15
N THR A 7 -14.85 -7.51 -6.85
CA THR A 7 -13.59 -7.54 -6.09
C THR A 7 -13.94 -7.80 -4.63
N VAL A 8 -13.46 -8.92 -4.09
CA VAL A 8 -13.55 -9.19 -2.65
C VAL A 8 -12.59 -8.23 -1.95
N ILE A 9 -13.09 -7.46 -0.99
CA ILE A 9 -12.31 -6.56 -0.14
C ILE A 9 -12.34 -7.13 1.29
N PRO A 10 -11.17 -7.33 1.94
CA PRO A 10 -9.82 -7.17 1.40
C PRO A 10 -9.48 -8.25 0.36
N ALA A 11 -8.46 -7.97 -0.47
CA ALA A 11 -7.94 -8.97 -1.40
C ALA A 11 -7.49 -10.24 -0.64
N PRO A 12 -7.73 -11.45 -1.17
CA PRO A 12 -7.32 -12.68 -0.52
C PRO A 12 -5.81 -12.70 -0.23
N ARG A 13 -5.43 -13.18 0.96
CA ARG A 13 -4.03 -13.39 1.34
C ARG A 13 -3.42 -14.47 0.42
N PRO A 14 -2.10 -14.43 0.13
CA PRO A 14 -1.45 -15.47 -0.67
C PRO A 14 -1.75 -16.91 -0.20
N SER A 15 -1.78 -17.12 1.13
CA SER A 15 -2.12 -18.40 1.75
C SER A 15 -3.55 -18.87 1.44
N GLU A 16 -4.50 -17.95 1.24
CA GLU A 16 -5.90 -18.26 0.93
C GLU A 16 -6.10 -18.68 -0.53
N ILE A 17 -5.12 -18.38 -1.39
CA ILE A 17 -5.11 -18.77 -2.81
C ILE A 17 -4.01 -19.79 -3.13
N ASN A 18 -3.46 -20.47 -2.11
CA ASN A 18 -2.38 -21.46 -2.21
C ASN A 18 -1.12 -20.93 -2.90
N VAL A 19 -0.88 -19.62 -2.84
CA VAL A 19 0.35 -19.00 -3.32
C VAL A 19 1.30 -18.89 -2.13
N PRO A 20 2.53 -19.41 -2.22
CA PRO A 20 3.50 -19.26 -1.14
C PRO A 20 3.80 -17.79 -0.92
N ALA A 21 4.01 -17.41 0.35
CA ALA A 21 4.52 -16.09 0.68
C ALA A 21 5.87 -15.88 -0.02
N TRP A 22 6.09 -14.68 -0.56
CA TRP A 22 7.35 -14.32 -1.19
C TRP A 22 8.51 -14.44 -0.19
N GLN A 23 9.63 -15.07 -0.59
CA GLN A 23 10.79 -15.36 0.28
C GLN A 23 12.10 -14.72 -0.23
N GLY A 24 12.03 -13.74 -1.14
CA GLY A 24 13.23 -13.09 -1.67
C GLY A 24 13.95 -12.22 -0.64
N THR A 25 15.26 -12.06 -0.83
CA THR A 25 16.06 -11.12 -0.04
C THR A 25 15.60 -9.68 -0.29
N PRO A 26 15.90 -8.72 0.60
CA PRO A 26 15.57 -7.31 0.37
C PRO A 26 16.04 -6.80 -1.00
N GLU A 27 17.21 -7.22 -1.46
CA GLU A 27 17.79 -6.85 -2.75
C GLU A 27 17.00 -7.43 -3.93
N GLU A 28 16.62 -8.71 -3.84
CA GLU A 28 15.78 -9.39 -4.83
C GLU A 28 14.39 -8.75 -4.91
N ASN A 29 13.83 -8.36 -3.76
CA ASN A 29 12.53 -7.69 -3.67
C ASN A 29 12.58 -6.33 -4.37
N ALA A 30 13.63 -5.55 -4.09
CA ALA A 30 13.83 -4.25 -4.73
C ALA A 30 14.05 -4.39 -6.24
N ALA A 31 14.82 -5.38 -6.70
CA ALA A 31 15.04 -5.63 -8.12
C ALA A 31 13.74 -6.04 -8.84
N MET A 32 12.96 -6.93 -8.24
CA MET A 32 11.65 -7.34 -8.76
C MET A 32 10.69 -6.16 -8.83
N LEU A 33 10.57 -5.36 -7.76
CA LEU A 33 9.69 -4.19 -7.76
C LEU A 33 10.08 -3.20 -8.87
N ARG A 34 11.38 -2.92 -9.04
CA ARG A 34 11.85 -2.08 -10.16
C ARG A 34 11.49 -2.67 -11.52
N ALA A 35 11.62 -3.98 -11.71
CA ALA A 35 11.25 -4.64 -12.97
C ALA A 35 9.74 -4.53 -13.25
N VAL A 36 8.90 -4.79 -12.25
CA VAL A 36 7.44 -4.69 -12.35
C VAL A 36 7.01 -3.26 -12.67
N PHE A 37 7.55 -2.27 -11.97
CA PHE A 37 7.21 -0.88 -12.23
C PHE A 37 7.79 -0.36 -13.56
N SER A 38 8.92 -0.88 -14.01
CA SER A 38 9.46 -0.58 -15.35
C SER A 38 8.52 -1.06 -16.46
N LEU A 39 7.86 -2.21 -16.27
CA LEU A 39 6.88 -2.73 -17.23
C LEU A 39 5.70 -1.78 -17.43
N VAL A 40 5.27 -1.07 -16.38
CA VAL A 40 4.18 -0.08 -16.46
C VAL A 40 4.67 1.33 -16.82
N GLY A 41 5.91 1.46 -17.30
CA GLY A 41 6.47 2.72 -17.81
C GLY A 41 7.04 3.66 -16.74
N LEU A 42 7.22 3.19 -15.50
CA LEU A 42 7.79 3.99 -14.41
C LEU A 42 9.32 3.83 -14.25
N GLY A 43 9.98 3.07 -15.13
CA GLY A 43 11.44 2.87 -15.10
C GLY A 43 12.20 3.96 -15.87
N PRO A 44 13.48 4.27 -15.53
CA PRO A 44 14.38 3.63 -14.54
C PRO A 44 14.46 4.35 -13.17
N VAL A 45 13.61 5.34 -12.90
CA VAL A 45 13.76 6.25 -11.76
C VAL A 45 12.96 5.77 -10.55
N ILE A 46 13.29 4.58 -10.03
CA ILE A 46 12.62 4.00 -8.87
C ILE A 46 13.64 3.66 -7.78
N GLY A 47 13.52 4.39 -6.68
CA GLY A 47 14.24 4.17 -5.44
C GLY A 47 13.29 3.77 -4.32
N THR A 48 13.82 3.04 -3.34
CA THR A 48 13.17 2.79 -2.07
C THR A 48 13.99 3.45 -0.97
N THR A 49 13.34 3.97 0.05
CA THR A 49 13.98 4.54 1.24
C THR A 49 13.28 4.03 2.49
N MET A 50 14.01 3.96 3.59
CA MET A 50 13.40 3.61 4.86
C MET A 50 12.46 4.75 5.32
N LEU A 51 11.33 4.35 5.88
CA LEU A 51 10.44 5.21 6.63
C LEU A 51 11.00 5.39 8.05
N ASP A 52 11.70 6.51 8.26
CA ASP A 52 12.32 6.92 9.51
C ASP A 52 11.70 8.25 9.98
N GLU A 53 12.07 8.73 11.17
CA GLU A 53 11.51 9.97 11.75
C GLU A 53 11.62 11.19 10.81
N LYS A 54 12.61 11.22 9.91
CA LYS A 54 12.78 12.32 8.95
C LYS A 54 11.89 12.12 7.74
N SER A 55 11.84 10.91 7.19
CA SER A 55 11.06 10.63 5.98
C SER A 55 9.56 10.58 6.23
N GLN A 56 9.13 10.32 7.47
CA GLN A 56 7.74 10.45 7.89
C GLN A 56 7.16 11.85 7.68
N ASN A 57 8.00 12.89 7.73
CA ASN A 57 7.56 14.27 7.47
C ASN A 57 7.09 14.49 6.01
N PHE A 58 7.41 13.58 5.09
CA PHE A 58 6.90 13.63 3.71
C PHE A 58 5.51 12.99 3.56
N ILE A 59 5.01 12.31 4.59
CA ILE A 59 3.66 11.76 4.58
C ILE A 59 2.67 12.88 4.89
N TRP A 60 1.85 13.22 3.90
CA TRP A 60 0.77 14.20 4.05
C TRP A 60 -0.59 13.51 4.14
N GLU A 61 -1.62 14.29 4.44
CA GLU A 61 -3.01 13.84 4.42
C GLU A 61 -3.39 13.19 3.09
N TYR A 62 -4.07 12.05 3.17
CA TYR A 62 -4.65 11.40 2.01
C TYR A 62 -5.97 12.12 1.65
N SER A 63 -5.99 12.79 0.50
CA SER A 63 -7.24 13.27 -0.10
C SER A 63 -7.93 12.10 -0.80
N GLY A 64 -8.81 11.42 -0.06
CA GLY A 64 -9.57 10.30 -0.58
C GLY A 64 -10.76 10.78 -1.40
N VAL A 65 -10.57 11.08 -2.68
CA VAL A 65 -11.69 11.09 -3.62
C VAL A 65 -11.98 9.62 -3.95
N GLY A 66 -12.81 8.96 -3.14
CA GLY A 66 -13.26 7.61 -3.43
C GLY A 66 -14.04 7.59 -4.74
N TRP A 67 -13.47 7.03 -5.82
CA TRP A 67 -14.17 6.86 -7.10
C TRP A 67 -14.93 5.53 -7.10
N THR A 68 -15.87 5.36 -6.17
CA THR A 68 -16.78 4.20 -6.13
C THR A 68 -18.21 4.63 -6.41
N GLY A 69 -18.47 5.18 -7.60
CA GLY A 69 -19.77 5.16 -8.30
C GLY A 69 -21.03 5.76 -7.65
N ALA A 70 -21.03 6.09 -6.36
CA ALA A 70 -22.15 6.67 -5.64
C ALA A 70 -21.56 7.42 -4.43
N GLU A 71 -21.70 8.74 -4.44
CA GLU A 71 -21.38 9.66 -3.34
C GLU A 71 -19.89 9.91 -3.08
N SER A 72 -19.40 11.00 -3.68
CA SER A 72 -18.14 11.64 -3.35
C SER A 72 -18.25 12.37 -2.00
N GLY A 73 -18.18 11.63 -0.89
CA GLY A 73 -17.98 12.21 0.42
C GLY A 73 -16.55 12.72 0.56
N GLY A 74 -16.30 13.98 0.22
CA GLY A 74 -14.99 14.59 0.37
C GLY A 74 -14.59 14.72 1.83
N GLY A 75 -13.51 14.04 2.23
CA GLY A 75 -12.89 14.20 3.53
C GLY A 75 -11.42 13.81 3.45
N ASN A 76 -10.53 14.67 3.94
CA ASN A 76 -9.13 14.31 4.11
C ASN A 76 -9.05 13.23 5.19
N LYS A 77 -8.33 12.14 4.93
CA LYS A 77 -8.00 11.13 5.94
C LYS A 77 -6.54 11.28 6.35
N HIS A 78 -6.29 11.33 7.66
CA HIS A 78 -4.93 11.43 8.17
C HIS A 78 -4.24 10.07 8.12
N ILE A 79 -2.99 10.03 7.66
CA ILE A 79 -2.18 8.81 7.75
C ILE A 79 -1.52 8.81 9.14
N VAL A 80 -1.74 7.74 9.91
CA VAL A 80 -1.19 7.55 11.25
C VAL A 80 -0.25 6.36 11.24
N LEU A 81 0.98 6.56 11.73
CA LEU A 81 1.93 5.48 11.94
C LEU A 81 1.81 5.00 13.37
N ASP A 82 1.24 3.82 13.57
CA ASP A 82 0.89 3.28 14.88
C ASP A 82 1.78 2.08 15.25
N SER A 83 2.33 2.10 16.46
CA SER A 83 3.17 1.02 16.99
C SER A 83 2.37 -0.09 17.69
N GLY A 84 1.11 0.16 18.01
CA GLY A 84 0.21 -0.76 18.71
C GLY A 84 -0.52 -1.75 17.81
N ILE A 85 -0.36 -1.65 16.49
CA ILE A 85 -1.13 -2.43 15.50
C ILE A 85 -0.19 -3.29 14.67
N THR A 86 -0.70 -4.41 14.15
CA THR A 86 0.07 -5.34 13.32
C THR A 86 -0.32 -5.29 11.85
N GLU A 87 -1.49 -4.75 11.54
CA GLU A 87 -2.05 -4.67 10.18
C GLU A 87 -2.63 -3.28 9.94
N SER A 88 -2.49 -2.79 8.71
CA SER A 88 -3.03 -1.50 8.32
C SER A 88 -4.56 -1.57 8.21
N TYR A 89 -5.26 -0.55 8.68
CA TYR A 89 -6.71 -0.45 8.55
C TYR A 89 -7.14 1.01 8.40
N LEU A 90 -8.40 1.21 8.02
CA LEU A 90 -9.00 2.51 7.79
C LEU A 90 -10.17 2.72 8.74
N ASP A 91 -10.22 3.88 9.39
CA ASP A 91 -11.39 4.34 10.13
C ASP A 91 -12.04 5.54 9.44
N ASP A 92 -13.04 6.15 10.08
CA ASP A 92 -13.79 7.28 9.54
C ASP A 92 -12.89 8.49 9.20
N THR A 93 -11.79 8.67 9.92
CA THR A 93 -10.93 9.86 9.90
C THR A 93 -9.50 9.59 9.45
N SER A 94 -9.02 8.35 9.56
CA SER A 94 -7.60 8.05 9.48
C SER A 94 -7.33 6.72 8.79
N PHE A 95 -6.16 6.61 8.16
CA PHE A 95 -5.56 5.37 7.70
C PHE A 95 -4.36 5.04 8.57
N HIS A 96 -4.44 3.93 9.30
CA HIS A 96 -3.41 3.51 10.23
C HIS A 96 -2.48 2.51 9.56
N ILE A 97 -1.17 2.73 9.72
CA ILE A 97 -0.11 1.88 9.18
C ILE A 97 0.80 1.46 10.35
N PRO A 98 1.08 0.16 10.52
CA PRO A 98 1.94 -0.31 11.59
C PRO A 98 3.38 0.20 11.40
N THR A 99 4.04 0.68 12.45
CA THR A 99 5.45 1.13 12.39
C THR A 99 6.45 0.02 12.05
N SER A 100 6.01 -1.24 12.05
CA SER A 100 6.79 -2.37 11.54
C SER A 100 6.97 -2.33 10.02
N GLN A 101 6.12 -1.61 9.28
CA GLN A 101 6.26 -1.35 7.86
C GLN A 101 7.25 -0.19 7.64
N LYS A 102 8.47 -0.55 7.23
CA LYS A 102 9.60 0.39 7.12
C LYS A 102 9.94 0.84 5.70
N TYR A 103 9.27 0.34 4.67
CA TYR A 103 9.57 0.61 3.26
C TYR A 103 8.29 0.66 2.42
#